data_AF-A0A5N7ZCU3-F1
#
_entry.id   AF-A0A5N7ZCU3-F1
#
_cell.length_a   1.000
_cell.length_b   1.000
_cell.length_c   1.000
_cell.angle_alpha   90.00
_cell.angle_beta   90.00
_cell.angle_gamma   90.00
#
_symmetry.space_group_name_H-M   'P 1'
#
loop_
_entity.id
_entity.type
_entity.pdbx_description
1 polymer ?
#
loop_
_entity_poly.entity_id
_entity_poly.type
_entity_poly.pdbx_seq_one_letter_code
_entity_poly.pdbx_strand_id
1 'polypeptide(L)'
;LLWLTLALGITFVVLQFEGFAQVIESGYFFTGSESTITTSFLYVVVIVHLAHLFGGLVALLIIIYNHFKQKYNSGQTLGIELGAMFWHFLDFLWVYLFLFFYFYK
;
A
#
# COMPACT_ATOMS: atom_id res chain seq x y z
N LEU A 1 9.94 -4.32 -16.50
CA LEU A 1 8.66 -3.81 -15.96
C LEU A 1 8.36 -4.41 -14.58
N LEU A 2 8.19 -5.73 -14.42
CA LEU A 2 7.87 -6.35 -13.11
C LEU A 2 8.92 -6.15 -12.00
N TRP A 3 10.22 -6.19 -12.34
CA TRP A 3 11.29 -5.91 -11.37
C TRP A 3 11.29 -4.47 -10.89
N LEU A 4 10.86 -3.55 -11.75
CA LEU A 4 10.83 -2.11 -11.47
C LEU A 4 9.62 -1.77 -10.59
N THR A 5 8.46 -2.42 -10.81
CA THR A 5 7.30 -2.33 -9.90
C THR A 5 7.60 -2.92 -8.53
N LEU A 6 8.40 -3.99 -8.47
CA LEU A 6 8.78 -4.61 -7.20
C LEU A 6 9.74 -3.72 -6.41
N ALA A 7 10.73 -3.12 -7.06
CA ALA A 7 11.62 -2.13 -6.44
C ALA A 7 10.86 -0.89 -5.94
N LEU A 8 9.97 -0.31 -6.76
CA LEU A 8 9.14 0.83 -6.37
C LEU A 8 8.21 0.49 -5.19
N GLY A 9 7.63 -0.70 -5.17
CA GLY A 9 6.81 -1.18 -4.06
C GLY A 9 7.61 -1.29 -2.75
N ILE A 10 8.84 -1.81 -2.80
CA ILE A 10 9.72 -1.88 -1.61
C ILE A 10 10.09 -0.48 -1.13
N THR A 11 10.50 0.41 -2.03
CA THR A 11 10.83 1.80 -1.67
C THR A 11 9.64 2.51 -1.03
N PHE A 12 8.44 2.32 -1.57
CA PHE A 12 7.21 2.87 -0.99
C PHE A 12 6.96 2.38 0.44
N VAL A 13 7.17 1.09 0.71
CA VAL A 13 7.05 0.52 2.06
C VAL A 13 8.06 1.16 3.01
N VAL A 14 9.32 1.29 2.62
CA VAL A 14 10.36 1.91 3.47
C VAL A 14 10.00 3.37 3.80
N LEU A 15 9.59 4.15 2.80
CA LEU A 15 9.17 5.54 3.01
C LEU A 15 7.94 5.66 3.92
N GLN A 16 7.00 4.70 3.85
CA GLN A 16 5.87 4.64 4.78
C GLN A 16 6.30 4.40 6.22
N PHE A 17 7.23 3.45 6.46
CA PHE A 17 7.75 3.20 7.80
C PHE A 17 8.52 4.41 8.37
N GLU A 18 9.33 5.09 7.56
CA GLU A 18 10.04 6.29 8.00
C GLU A 18 9.10 7.47 8.30
N GLY A 19 8.12 7.73 7.43
CA GLY A 19 7.11 8.76 7.66
C GLY A 19 6.31 8.51 8.93
N PHE A 20 5.96 7.24 9.20
CA PHE A 20 5.24 6.87 10.40
C PHE A 20 6.10 6.96 11.67
N ALA A 21 7.38 6.60 11.59
CA ALA A 21 8.32 6.76 12.68
C ALA A 21 8.46 8.24 13.08
N GLN A 22 8.55 9.15 12.10
CA GLN A 22 8.56 10.60 12.34
C GLN A 22 7.26 11.10 12.99
N VAL A 23 6.10 10.58 12.57
CA VAL A 23 4.80 10.93 13.18
C VAL A 23 4.74 10.49 14.64
N ILE A 24 5.22 9.29 14.97
CA ILE A 24 5.32 8.80 16.36
C ILE A 24 6.31 9.64 17.17
N GLU A 25 7.47 9.97 16.60
CA GLU A 25 8.51 10.79 17.24
C GLU A 25 8.04 12.23 17.52
N SER A 26 7.17 12.77 16.66
CA SER A 26 6.54 14.08 16.83
C SER A 26 5.44 14.15 17.91
N GLY A 27 5.22 13.07 18.67
CA GLY A 27 4.33 13.07 19.84
C GLY A 27 2.85 12.80 19.54
N TYR A 28 2.51 12.51 18.28
CA TYR A 28 1.16 12.14 17.85
C TYR A 28 0.89 10.66 18.15
N PHE A 29 0.65 10.36 19.44
CA PHE A 29 0.41 9.00 19.90
C PHE A 29 -1.01 8.49 19.62
N PHE A 30 -1.10 7.18 19.39
CA PHE A 30 -2.33 6.40 19.19
C PHE A 30 -3.33 6.53 20.36
N THR A 31 -2.83 6.79 21.57
CA THR A 31 -3.61 7.08 22.79
C THR A 31 -2.88 8.11 23.65
N GLY A 32 -3.58 9.16 24.09
CA GLY A 32 -3.03 10.20 24.96
C GLY A 32 -3.82 11.52 24.89
N SER A 33 -3.54 12.45 25.80
CA SER A 33 -4.22 13.74 25.94
C SER A 33 -4.03 14.69 24.73
N GLU A 34 -3.11 14.36 23.82
CA GLU A 34 -2.78 15.10 22.58
C GLU A 34 -3.38 14.44 21.32
N SER A 35 -4.12 13.32 21.45
CA SER A 35 -4.68 12.59 20.31
C SER A 35 -5.86 13.35 19.69
N THR A 36 -5.67 13.94 18.51
CA THR A 36 -6.75 14.54 17.71
C THR A 36 -7.46 13.47 16.87
N ILE A 37 -8.74 13.67 16.56
CA ILE A 37 -9.54 12.75 15.71
C ILE A 37 -8.81 12.46 14.38
N THR A 38 -8.16 13.47 13.81
CA THR A 38 -7.35 13.39 12.59
C THR A 38 -6.21 12.37 12.71
N THR A 39 -5.51 12.36 13.85
CA THR A 39 -4.36 11.47 14.10
C THR A 39 -4.79 10.01 14.21
N SER A 40 -5.88 9.74 14.93
CA SER A 40 -6.43 8.38 15.07
C SER A 40 -6.95 7.84 13.74
N PHE A 41 -7.61 8.68 12.94
CA PHE A 41 -8.10 8.29 11.61
C PHE A 41 -6.94 8.01 10.64
N LEU A 42 -5.89 8.85 10.66
CA LEU A 42 -4.66 8.64 9.89
C LEU A 42 -4.01 7.29 10.24
N TYR A 43 -3.92 6.96 11.52
CA TYR A 43 -3.29 5.72 11.99
C TYR A 43 -4.06 4.46 11.52
N VAL A 44 -5.39 4.47 11.64
CA VAL A 44 -6.25 3.37 11.14
C VAL A 44 -6.09 3.20 9.64
N VAL A 45 -6.11 4.32 8.90
CA VAL A 45 -5.91 4.33 7.45
C VAL A 45 -4.56 3.70 7.09
N VAL A 46 -3.46 4.10 7.74
CA VAL A 46 -2.12 3.56 7.47
C VAL A 46 -2.04 2.05 7.75
N ILE A 47 -2.59 1.58 8.88
CA ILE A 47 -2.60 0.14 9.20
C ILE A 47 -3.38 -0.66 8.16
N VAL A 48 -4.59 -0.21 7.82
CA VAL A 48 -5.41 -0.86 6.81
C VAL A 48 -4.68 -0.87 5.47
N HIS A 49 -3.99 0.21 5.12
CA HIS A 49 -3.25 0.31 3.87
C HIS A 49 -2.05 -0.64 3.83
N LEU A 50 -1.29 -0.74 4.92
CA LEU A 50 -0.19 -1.72 5.04
C LEU A 50 -0.71 -3.16 4.92
N ALA A 51 -1.85 -3.48 5.53
CA ALA A 51 -2.48 -4.79 5.39
C ALA A 51 -2.89 -5.10 3.94
N HIS A 52 -3.45 -4.11 3.22
CA HIS A 52 -3.82 -4.26 1.81
C HIS A 52 -2.59 -4.37 0.90
N LEU A 53 -1.53 -3.59 1.16
CA LEU A 53 -0.28 -3.66 0.42
C LEU A 53 0.39 -5.03 0.60
N PHE A 54 0.35 -5.60 1.80
CA PHE A 54 0.80 -6.97 2.05
C PHE A 54 -0.02 -7.98 1.22
N GLY A 55 -1.35 -7.85 1.18
CA GLY A 55 -2.22 -8.67 0.33
C GLY A 55 -1.88 -8.56 -1.17
N GLY A 56 -1.59 -7.34 -1.64
CA GLY A 56 -1.15 -7.11 -3.01
C GLY A 56 0.20 -7.75 -3.32
N LEU A 57 1.18 -7.66 -2.40
CA LEU A 57 2.49 -8.30 -2.52
C LEU A 57 2.36 -9.82 -2.66
N VAL A 58 1.49 -10.43 -1.84
CA VAL A 58 1.18 -11.87 -1.91
C VAL A 58 0.55 -12.22 -3.27
N ALA A 59 -0.41 -11.42 -3.75
CA ALA A 59 -1.01 -11.63 -5.06
C ALA A 59 0.03 -11.53 -6.19
N LEU A 60 0.94 -10.55 -6.12
CA LEU A 60 2.04 -10.36 -7.08
C LEU A 60 3.01 -11.56 -7.07
N LEU A 61 3.36 -12.08 -5.89
CA LEU A 61 4.18 -13.28 -5.75
C LEU A 61 3.50 -14.52 -6.36
N ILE A 62 2.19 -14.70 -6.16
CA ILE A 62 1.42 -15.80 -6.75
C ILE A 62 1.41 -15.68 -8.28
N ILE A 63 1.23 -14.47 -8.82
CA ILE A 63 1.26 -14.22 -10.27
C ILE A 63 2.63 -14.54 -10.84
N ILE A 64 3.71 -14.07 -10.21
CA ILE A 64 5.10 -14.35 -10.64
C ILE A 64 5.38 -15.85 -10.58
N TYR A 65 4.97 -16.54 -9.52
CA TYR A 65 5.13 -17.99 -9.38
C TYR A 65 4.40 -18.76 -10.48
N ASN A 66 3.15 -18.42 -10.76
CA ASN A 66 2.38 -19.04 -11.85
C ASN A 66 2.97 -18.71 -13.23
N HIS A 67 3.59 -17.53 -13.39
CA HIS A 67 4.25 -17.10 -14.63
C HIS A 67 5.50 -17.94 -14.91
N PHE A 68 6.33 -18.19 -13.88
CA PHE A 68 7.49 -19.08 -14.00
C PHE A 68 7.12 -20.53 -14.30
N LYS A 69 5.95 -20.99 -13.84
CA LYS A 69 5.43 -22.33 -14.16
C LYS A 69 4.86 -22.48 -15.59
N GLN A 70 4.95 -21.45 -16.44
CA GLN A 70 4.45 -21.47 -17.85
C GLN A 70 2.96 -21.83 -17.97
N LYS A 71 2.17 -21.62 -16.91
CA LYS A 71 0.72 -21.88 -16.92
C LYS A 71 -0.11 -20.78 -17.59
N TYR A 72 0.50 -19.65 -17.95
CA TYR A 72 -0.20 -18.56 -18.63
C TYR A 72 -0.18 -18.78 -20.13
N ASN A 73 -1.29 -19.30 -20.65
CA ASN A 73 -1.61 -19.28 -22.08
C ASN A 73 -2.20 -17.90 -22.46
N SER A 74 -2.17 -17.53 -23.75
CA SER A 74 -2.65 -16.23 -24.29
C SER A 74 -4.09 -15.82 -23.90
N GLY A 75 -4.87 -16.69 -23.26
CA GLY A 75 -6.23 -16.42 -22.76
C GLY A 75 -6.42 -16.53 -21.24
N GLN A 76 -5.36 -16.70 -20.45
CA GLN A 76 -5.44 -16.81 -18.97
C GLN A 76 -4.73 -15.65 -18.24
N THR A 77 -4.71 -14.45 -18.84
CA THR A 77 -4.16 -13.22 -18.22
C THR A 77 -5.04 -12.67 -17.09
N LEU A 78 -6.20 -13.27 -16.84
CA LEU A 78 -7.18 -12.82 -15.84
C LEU A 78 -6.54 -12.55 -14.46
N GLY A 79 -5.64 -13.43 -14.01
CA GLY A 79 -4.94 -13.23 -12.72
C GLY A 79 -3.99 -12.02 -12.71
N ILE A 80 -3.37 -11.69 -13.83
CA ILE A 80 -2.51 -10.52 -13.99
C ILE A 80 -3.36 -9.24 -14.04
N GLU A 81 -4.46 -9.27 -14.80
CA GLU A 81 -5.40 -8.13 -14.90
C GLU A 81 -6.06 -7.82 -13.55
N LEU A 82 -6.53 -8.83 -12.81
CA LEU A 82 -7.08 -8.63 -11.47
C LEU A 82 -6.02 -8.10 -10.50
N GLY A 83 -4.79 -8.65 -10.54
CA GLY A 83 -3.69 -8.18 -9.70
C GLY A 83 -3.31 -6.73 -10.00
N ALA A 84 -3.22 -6.37 -11.27
CA ALA A 84 -2.95 -4.99 -11.70
C ALA A 84 -4.09 -4.04 -11.31
N MET A 85 -5.35 -4.44 -11.50
CA MET A 85 -6.51 -3.65 -11.11
C MET A 85 -6.56 -3.42 -9.59
N PHE A 86 -6.29 -4.45 -8.79
CA PHE A 86 -6.18 -4.34 -7.34
C PHE A 86 -5.08 -3.35 -6.93
N TRP A 87 -3.90 -3.46 -7.54
CA TRP A 87 -2.75 -2.59 -7.24
C TRP A 87 -3.01 -1.13 -7.62
N HIS A 88 -3.61 -0.88 -8.79
CA HIS A 88 -3.97 0.48 -9.23
C HIS A 88 -5.09 1.09 -8.39
N PHE A 89 -6.08 0.30 -7.98
CA PHE A 89 -7.14 0.78 -7.08
C PHE A 89 -6.57 1.20 -5.72
N LEU A 90 -5.65 0.40 -5.17
CA LEU A 90 -4.97 0.70 -3.91
C LEU A 90 -4.16 2.01 -4.00
N ASP A 91 -3.37 2.16 -5.07
CA ASP A 91 -2.54 3.35 -5.31
C ASP A 91 -3.40 4.63 -5.45
N PHE A 92 -4.48 4.55 -6.23
CA PHE A 92 -5.40 5.68 -6.41
C PHE A 92 -6.05 6.12 -5.09
N LEU A 93 -6.54 5.15 -4.30
CA LEU A 93 -7.14 5.42 -3.00
C LEU A 93 -6.13 6.07 -2.05
N TRP A 94 -4.87 5.62 -2.09
CA TRP A 94 -3.80 6.19 -1.27
C TRP A 94 -3.52 7.64 -1.58
N VAL A 95 -3.32 7.97 -2.86
CA VAL A 95 -3.05 9.34 -3.30
C VAL A 95 -4.21 10.25 -2.92
N TYR A 96 -5.45 9.80 -3.09
CA TYR A 96 -6.63 10.56 -2.67
C TYR A 96 -6.63 10.87 -1.16
N LEU A 97 -6.38 9.87 -0.31
CA LEU A 97 -6.35 10.07 1.14
C LEU A 97 -5.18 10.97 1.57
N PHE A 98 -4.00 10.78 0.97
CA PHE A 98 -2.84 11.64 1.22
C PHE A 98 -3.14 13.11 0.90
N LEU A 99 -3.75 13.38 -0.26
CA LEU A 99 -4.16 14.73 -0.64
C LEU A 99 -5.23 15.28 0.31
N PHE A 100 -6.21 14.46 0.70
CA PHE A 100 -7.25 14.86 1.65
C PHE A 100 -6.64 15.33 2.98
N PHE A 101 -5.74 14.55 3.59
CA PHE A 101 -5.07 14.94 4.83
C PHE A 101 -4.09 16.10 4.67
N TYR A 102 -3.45 16.23 3.49
CA TYR A 102 -2.54 17.34 3.21
C TYR A 102 -3.28 18.68 3.07
N PHE A 103 -4.43 18.69 2.38
CA PHE A 103 -5.18 19.92 2.12
C PHE A 103 -6.20 20.28 3.20
N TYR A 104 -6.88 19.28 3.78
CA TYR A 104 -7.92 19.47 4.80
C TYR A 104 -7.37 19.17 6.21
N LYS A 105 -6.30 19.87 6.57
CA LYS A 105 -5.66 19.78 7.89
C LYS A 105 -6.58 20.26 9.02
#